data_AF-A0A2U1ZWZ0-F1
#
_entry.id   AF-A0A2U1ZWZ0-F1
#
_cell.length_a   1.000
_cell.length_b   1.000
_cell.length_c   1.000
_cell.angle_alpha   90.00
_cell.angle_beta   90.00
_cell.angle_gamma   90.00
#
_symmetry.space_group_name_H-M   'P 1'
#
loop_
_entity.id
_entity.type
_entity.pdbx_description
1 polymer ?
#
loop_
_entity_poly.entity_id
_entity_poly.type
_entity_poly.pdbx_seq_one_letter_code
_entity_poly.pdbx_strand_id
1 'polypeptide(L)'
;MSTAVTRESVRELAREQAADPTTVREVIHYAFNADPVSGGFAFLRDEVLLICGVGGGRTWTVDPGDDDARRDAIDAFWRVAQRHSLRKRLAALEPEVRVAVAGLVAGVRSVRNLDAGALRDDEAGVDPWVADAHLAYLRFHTNARTQAEAVLAVERALRDRGRSTLPIHPCPVCGYPALGDGPYARAVCEVCELLTVCEHGREVRGAPTSRFGGFVARHADDESECEATTASGAVVIGERAVMMTGVDGSVVVEVVA
;
A
#
# COMPACT_ATOMS: atom_id res chain seq x y z
N MET A 1 33.04 -11.31 -8.17
CA MET A 1 32.08 -10.19 -7.97
C MET A 1 30.95 -10.40 -8.95
N SER A 2 29.71 -10.52 -8.48
CA SER A 2 28.57 -10.66 -9.40
C SER A 2 28.38 -9.34 -10.14
N THR A 3 28.39 -9.36 -11.47
CA THR A 3 28.04 -8.18 -12.28
C THR A 3 26.62 -7.74 -11.90
N ALA A 4 26.41 -6.42 -11.75
CA ALA A 4 25.09 -5.89 -11.46
C ALA A 4 24.13 -6.23 -12.61
N VAL A 5 22.96 -6.78 -12.28
CA VAL A 5 21.92 -7.09 -13.27
C VAL A 5 21.28 -5.78 -13.73
N THR A 6 21.54 -5.41 -14.97
CA THR A 6 20.95 -4.22 -15.64
C THR A 6 20.03 -4.66 -16.78
N ARG A 7 19.12 -3.76 -17.21
CA ARG A 7 18.25 -4.01 -18.37
C ARG A 7 19.05 -4.46 -19.60
N GLU A 8 20.16 -3.78 -19.89
CA GLU A 8 20.98 -4.10 -21.06
C GLU A 8 21.68 -5.45 -20.90
N SER A 9 22.24 -5.77 -19.72
CA SER A 9 22.87 -7.08 -19.50
C SER A 9 21.89 -8.25 -19.65
N VAL A 10 20.62 -8.09 -19.27
CA VAL A 10 19.60 -9.13 -19.45
C VAL A 10 19.16 -9.23 -20.90
N ARG A 11 19.08 -8.09 -21.61
CA ARG A 11 18.80 -8.06 -23.06
C ARG A 11 19.91 -8.73 -23.86
N GLU A 12 21.17 -8.42 -23.56
CA GLU A 12 22.35 -9.04 -24.17
C GLU A 12 22.33 -10.55 -23.91
N LEU A 13 22.11 -10.98 -22.67
CA LEU A 13 21.97 -12.40 -22.33
C LEU A 13 20.83 -13.07 -23.11
N ALA A 14 19.68 -12.41 -23.28
CA ALA A 14 18.58 -12.94 -24.07
C ALA A 14 18.96 -13.07 -25.55
N ARG A 15 19.67 -12.09 -26.13
CA ARG A 15 20.16 -12.11 -27.52
C ARG A 15 21.20 -13.18 -27.77
N GLU A 16 22.17 -13.32 -26.87
CA GLU A 16 23.23 -14.34 -26.97
C GLU A 16 22.68 -15.76 -26.98
N GLN A 17 21.53 -15.97 -26.32
CA GLN A 17 20.93 -17.30 -26.22
C GLN A 17 19.83 -17.54 -27.26
N ALA A 18 19.32 -16.52 -27.93
CA ALA A 18 18.27 -16.65 -28.94
C ALA A 18 18.78 -17.37 -30.19
N ALA A 19 17.97 -18.25 -30.77
CA ALA A 19 18.23 -18.79 -32.10
C ALA A 19 18.06 -17.69 -33.16
N ASP A 20 17.03 -16.86 -33.02
CA ASP A 20 16.83 -15.65 -33.80
C ASP A 20 16.84 -14.40 -32.88
N PRO A 21 17.91 -13.57 -32.92
CA PRO A 21 18.00 -12.36 -32.10
C PRO A 21 16.89 -11.33 -32.33
N THR A 22 16.17 -11.40 -33.46
CA THR A 22 15.06 -10.49 -33.77
C THR A 22 13.80 -10.81 -32.97
N THR A 23 13.70 -12.01 -32.40
CA THR A 23 12.60 -12.41 -31.51
C THR A 23 12.70 -11.80 -30.11
N VAL A 24 13.86 -11.22 -29.77
CA VAL A 24 14.11 -10.70 -28.42
C VAL A 24 13.30 -9.44 -28.17
N ARG A 25 12.36 -9.51 -27.21
CA ARG A 25 11.55 -8.37 -26.78
C ARG A 25 11.40 -8.33 -25.27
N GLU A 26 11.38 -7.12 -24.70
CA GLU A 26 11.17 -6.92 -23.26
C GLU A 26 9.68 -7.16 -22.93
N VAL A 27 9.42 -7.89 -21.84
CA VAL A 27 8.10 -7.98 -21.23
C VAL A 27 8.06 -6.97 -20.09
N ILE A 28 7.37 -5.85 -20.32
CA ILE A 28 7.31 -4.75 -19.35
C ILE A 28 6.40 -5.12 -18.21
N HIS A 29 6.95 -5.09 -17.00
CA HIS A 29 6.23 -5.31 -15.75
C HIS A 29 6.65 -4.23 -14.75
N TYR A 30 5.99 -3.07 -14.82
CA TYR A 30 6.42 -1.84 -14.13
C TYR A 30 6.76 -2.02 -12.65
N ALA A 31 5.99 -2.81 -11.90
CA ALA A 31 6.22 -3.01 -10.48
C ALA A 31 7.53 -3.81 -10.22
N PHE A 32 7.67 -4.98 -10.85
CA PHE A 32 8.91 -5.76 -10.91
C PHE A 32 10.11 -4.94 -11.42
N ASN A 33 9.97 -4.12 -12.46
CA ASN A 33 11.08 -3.30 -12.96
C ASN A 33 11.49 -2.17 -12.01
N ALA A 34 10.57 -1.68 -11.17
CA ALA A 34 10.79 -0.56 -10.25
C ALA A 34 11.26 -0.96 -8.84
N ASP A 35 11.32 -2.27 -8.54
CA ASP A 35 11.78 -2.80 -7.26
C ASP A 35 13.31 -3.01 -7.27
N PRO A 36 14.09 -2.17 -6.57
CA PRO A 36 15.55 -2.22 -6.61
C PRO A 36 16.14 -3.37 -5.78
N VAL A 37 15.32 -4.12 -5.03
CA VAL A 37 15.80 -5.19 -4.12
C VAL A 37 15.42 -6.57 -4.64
N SER A 38 14.17 -6.76 -5.09
CA SER A 38 13.66 -8.06 -5.54
C SER A 38 13.16 -8.04 -6.98
N GLY A 39 13.16 -6.87 -7.60
CA GLY A 39 12.75 -6.67 -8.98
C GLY A 39 13.76 -7.20 -10.00
N GLY A 40 13.60 -6.77 -11.24
CA GLY A 40 14.45 -7.21 -12.33
C GLY A 40 13.94 -6.89 -13.72
N PHE A 41 14.34 -7.71 -14.69
CA PHE A 41 13.97 -7.55 -16.10
C PHE A 41 13.58 -8.90 -16.70
N ALA A 42 12.61 -8.86 -17.62
CA ALA A 42 12.14 -10.04 -18.31
C ALA A 42 12.15 -9.82 -19.83
N PHE A 43 12.62 -10.82 -20.55
CA PHE A 43 12.73 -10.79 -22.01
C PHE A 43 12.21 -12.10 -22.58
N LEU A 44 11.43 -12.01 -23.64
CA LEU A 44 11.14 -13.16 -24.48
C LEU A 44 12.27 -13.33 -25.49
N ARG A 45 12.54 -14.59 -25.85
CA ARG A 45 13.36 -15.00 -26.98
C ARG A 45 12.81 -16.31 -27.50
N ASP A 46 12.64 -16.44 -28.81
CA ASP A 46 12.02 -17.61 -29.43
C ASP A 46 10.70 -17.98 -28.70
N GLU A 47 10.64 -19.16 -28.06
CA GLU A 47 9.50 -19.64 -27.25
C GLU A 47 9.81 -19.66 -25.74
N VAL A 48 10.73 -18.81 -25.27
CA VAL A 48 11.22 -18.79 -23.89
C VAL A 48 11.11 -17.41 -23.28
N LEU A 49 10.55 -17.35 -22.06
CA LEU A 49 10.57 -16.18 -21.20
C LEU A 49 11.75 -16.29 -20.21
N LEU A 50 12.71 -15.38 -20.36
CA LEU A 50 13.79 -15.12 -19.41
C LEU A 50 13.32 -14.15 -18.34
N ILE A 51 13.54 -14.48 -17.07
CA ILE A 51 13.30 -13.57 -15.95
C ILE A 51 14.56 -13.52 -15.09
N CYS A 52 15.13 -12.33 -14.94
CA CYS A 52 16.36 -12.10 -14.17
C CYS A 52 16.09 -11.08 -13.06
N GLY A 53 16.31 -11.48 -11.81
CA GLY A 53 16.19 -10.62 -10.63
C GLY A 53 17.50 -9.90 -10.30
N VAL A 54 17.40 -8.70 -9.74
CA VAL A 54 18.56 -7.87 -9.33
C VAL A 54 19.44 -8.53 -8.27
N GLY A 55 18.86 -9.45 -7.47
CA GLY A 55 19.58 -10.28 -6.51
C GLY A 55 20.37 -11.45 -7.13
N GLY A 56 20.41 -11.56 -8.46
CA GLY A 56 21.13 -12.62 -9.19
C GLY A 56 20.34 -13.90 -9.46
N GLY A 57 19.11 -14.02 -8.94
CA GLY A 57 18.21 -15.11 -9.30
C GLY A 57 17.79 -15.02 -10.76
N ARG A 58 17.69 -16.16 -11.45
CA ARG A 58 17.21 -16.24 -12.83
C ARG A 58 16.35 -17.48 -13.03
N THR A 59 15.35 -17.37 -13.90
CA THR A 59 14.56 -18.52 -14.36
C THR A 59 14.28 -18.42 -15.86
N TRP A 60 14.01 -19.59 -16.45
CA TRP A 60 13.59 -19.74 -17.83
C TRP A 60 12.31 -20.55 -17.82
N THR A 61 11.29 -20.07 -18.50
CA THR A 61 10.06 -20.83 -18.71
C THR A 61 9.71 -20.81 -20.19
N VAL A 62 9.03 -21.84 -20.66
CA VAL A 62 8.34 -21.78 -21.96
C VAL A 62 7.41 -20.58 -21.94
N ASP A 63 7.36 -19.83 -23.04
CA ASP A 63 6.51 -18.66 -23.20
C ASP A 63 5.04 -19.06 -22.97
N PRO A 64 4.36 -18.53 -21.95
CA PRO A 64 3.01 -18.94 -21.63
C PRO A 64 1.96 -18.37 -22.61
N GLY A 65 2.36 -17.59 -23.61
CA GLY A 65 1.53 -17.26 -24.78
C GLY A 65 1.11 -15.79 -24.84
N ASP A 66 0.17 -15.34 -24.01
CA ASP A 66 -0.29 -13.95 -23.99
C ASP A 66 0.47 -13.08 -22.98
N ASP A 67 0.26 -11.76 -23.03
CA ASP A 67 0.96 -10.81 -22.18
C ASP A 67 0.56 -10.90 -20.70
N ASP A 68 -0.66 -11.34 -20.39
CA ASP A 68 -1.12 -11.47 -19.00
C ASP A 68 -0.49 -12.71 -18.36
N ALA A 69 -0.47 -13.85 -19.07
CA ALA A 69 0.17 -15.06 -18.59
C ALA A 69 1.70 -14.88 -18.39
N ARG A 70 2.34 -14.05 -19.21
CA ARG A 70 3.76 -13.68 -19.02
C ARG A 70 3.95 -12.82 -17.77
N ARG A 71 3.04 -11.88 -17.51
CA ARG A 71 3.08 -11.06 -16.28
C ARG A 71 2.86 -11.92 -15.05
N ASP A 72 1.96 -12.89 -15.10
CA ASP A 72 1.74 -13.85 -14.01
C ASP A 72 3.00 -14.67 -13.70
N ALA A 73 3.74 -15.09 -14.73
CA ALA A 73 5.02 -15.78 -14.55
C ALA A 73 6.09 -14.87 -13.90
N ILE A 74 6.14 -13.59 -14.29
CA ILE A 74 7.00 -12.57 -13.66
C ILE A 74 6.61 -12.36 -12.20
N ASP A 75 5.32 -12.24 -11.90
CA ASP A 75 4.81 -12.10 -10.54
C ASP A 75 5.14 -13.30 -9.68
N ALA A 76 5.00 -14.52 -10.20
CA ALA A 76 5.34 -15.75 -9.48
C ALA A 76 6.83 -15.78 -9.08
N PHE A 77 7.72 -15.44 -10.03
CA PHE A 77 9.16 -15.31 -9.76
C PHE A 77 9.42 -14.20 -8.72
N TRP A 78 8.80 -13.04 -8.90
CA TRP A 78 9.02 -11.88 -8.05
C TRP A 78 8.57 -12.12 -6.61
N ARG A 79 7.42 -12.79 -6.39
CA ARG A 79 6.96 -13.19 -5.04
C ARG A 79 7.95 -14.09 -4.32
N VAL A 80 8.63 -14.99 -5.03
CA VAL A 80 9.70 -15.83 -4.45
C VAL A 80 10.88 -14.95 -4.05
N ALA A 81 11.34 -14.07 -4.94
CA ALA A 81 12.45 -13.16 -4.64
C ALA A 81 12.15 -12.21 -3.46
N GLN A 82 10.93 -11.68 -3.39
CA GLN A 82 10.45 -10.85 -2.28
C GLN A 82 10.49 -11.60 -0.95
N ARG A 83 10.03 -12.86 -0.90
CA ARG A 83 10.11 -13.67 0.33
C ARG A 83 11.55 -13.87 0.80
N HIS A 84 12.49 -14.09 -0.12
CA HIS A 84 13.90 -14.22 0.24
C HIS A 84 14.52 -12.91 0.75
N SER A 85 14.11 -11.76 0.22
CA SER A 85 14.63 -10.46 0.64
C SER A 85 13.91 -9.87 1.86
N LEU A 86 12.69 -10.34 2.17
CA LEU A 86 11.79 -9.75 3.16
C LEU A 86 12.46 -9.52 4.51
N ARG A 87 13.18 -10.51 5.03
CA ARG A 87 13.87 -10.39 6.32
C ARG A 87 14.87 -9.24 6.35
N LYS A 88 15.65 -9.09 5.27
CA LYS A 88 16.63 -8.00 5.14
C LYS A 88 15.95 -6.64 5.02
N ARG A 89 14.86 -6.58 4.24
CA ARG A 89 14.09 -5.34 4.04
C ARG A 89 13.40 -4.88 5.32
N LEU A 90 12.72 -5.79 6.01
CA LEU A 90 12.15 -5.51 7.33
C LEU A 90 13.21 -4.99 8.28
N ALA A 91 14.36 -5.67 8.39
CA ALA A 91 15.43 -5.24 9.28
C ALA A 91 16.04 -3.85 8.94
N ALA A 92 15.83 -3.35 7.73
CA ALA A 92 16.27 -2.02 7.31
C ALA A 92 15.24 -0.91 7.60
N LEU A 93 14.02 -1.25 8.01
CA LEU A 93 13.00 -0.29 8.42
C LEU A 93 13.19 0.12 9.88
N GLU A 94 12.76 1.34 10.22
CA GLU A 94 12.69 1.81 11.61
C GLU A 94 11.79 0.89 12.47
N PRO A 95 12.08 0.71 13.76
CA PRO A 95 11.31 -0.17 14.65
C PRO A 95 9.80 0.09 14.64
N GLU A 96 9.37 1.36 14.70
CA GLU A 96 7.95 1.78 14.69
C GLU A 96 7.22 1.27 13.44
N VAL A 97 7.91 1.31 12.30
CA VAL A 97 7.37 0.87 11.01
C VAL A 97 7.25 -0.65 10.96
N ARG A 98 8.21 -1.38 11.53
CA ARG A 98 8.13 -2.85 11.61
C ARG A 98 6.97 -3.31 12.49
N VAL A 99 6.78 -2.65 13.63
CA VAL A 99 5.62 -2.87 14.51
C VAL A 99 4.31 -2.59 13.76
N ALA A 100 4.24 -1.50 12.99
CA ALA A 100 3.08 -1.20 12.17
C ALA A 100 2.81 -2.25 11.08
N VAL A 101 3.85 -2.75 10.40
CA VAL A 101 3.72 -3.86 9.43
C VAL A 101 3.20 -5.13 10.09
N ALA A 102 3.72 -5.47 11.28
CA ALA A 102 3.20 -6.59 12.07
C ALA A 102 1.73 -6.38 12.45
N GLY A 103 1.38 -5.16 12.87
CA GLY A 103 0.01 -4.73 13.16
C GLY A 103 -0.96 -4.93 12.00
N LEU A 104 -0.54 -4.52 10.81
CA LEU A 104 -1.33 -4.66 9.58
C LEU A 104 -1.59 -6.13 9.25
N VAL A 105 -0.55 -6.96 9.28
CA VAL A 105 -0.63 -8.40 8.95
C VAL A 105 -1.45 -9.17 9.98
N ALA A 106 -1.34 -8.81 11.26
CA ALA A 106 -2.17 -9.38 12.32
C ALA A 106 -3.63 -8.90 12.27
N GLY A 107 -3.94 -7.89 11.44
CA GLY A 107 -5.28 -7.31 11.34
C GLY A 107 -5.72 -6.56 12.60
N VAL A 108 -4.78 -6.18 13.48
CA VAL A 108 -5.11 -5.53 14.76
C VAL A 108 -5.29 -4.04 14.60
N ARG A 109 -6.36 -3.46 15.15
CA ARG A 109 -6.66 -2.04 14.95
C ARG A 109 -5.59 -1.09 15.46
N SER A 110 -5.00 -1.41 16.60
CA SER A 110 -3.87 -0.72 17.21
C SER A 110 -2.76 -1.72 17.45
N VAL A 111 -1.51 -1.27 17.32
CA VAL A 111 -0.30 -2.01 17.65
C VAL A 111 -0.23 -2.39 19.12
N ARG A 112 -0.97 -1.69 20.00
CA ARG A 112 -1.15 -2.07 21.41
C ARG A 112 -1.87 -3.40 21.60
N ASN A 113 -2.60 -3.84 20.57
CA ASN A 113 -3.34 -5.11 20.57
C ASN A 113 -2.53 -6.24 19.91
N LEU A 114 -1.27 -6.01 19.54
CA LEU A 114 -0.38 -7.08 19.10
C LEU A 114 -0.07 -8.01 20.26
N ASP A 115 0.01 -9.31 19.96
CA ASP A 115 0.59 -10.28 20.88
C ASP A 115 2.05 -9.89 21.16
N ALA A 116 2.46 -9.90 22.42
CA ALA A 116 3.84 -9.63 22.81
C ALA A 116 4.82 -10.60 22.11
N GLY A 117 4.40 -11.83 21.82
CA GLY A 117 5.21 -12.80 21.06
C GLY A 117 5.39 -12.47 19.57
N ALA A 118 4.65 -11.50 19.04
CA ALA A 118 4.78 -11.05 17.65
C ALA A 118 5.87 -9.98 17.45
N LEU A 119 6.36 -9.39 18.55
CA LEU A 119 7.36 -8.32 18.53
C LEU A 119 8.77 -8.85 18.82
N ARG A 120 9.76 -8.16 18.27
CA ARG A 120 11.18 -8.40 18.59
C ARG A 120 11.58 -7.62 19.84
N ASP A 121 12.68 -8.02 20.49
CA ASP A 121 13.16 -7.36 21.71
C ASP A 121 13.43 -5.86 21.50
N ASP A 122 13.94 -5.47 20.33
CA ASP A 122 14.20 -4.07 19.97
C ASP A 122 12.93 -3.27 19.61
N GLU A 123 11.78 -3.94 19.53
CA GLU A 123 10.47 -3.35 19.23
C GLU A 123 9.64 -3.12 20.51
N ALA A 124 10.03 -3.70 21.64
CA ALA A 124 9.28 -3.58 22.90
C ALA A 124 9.27 -2.15 23.50
N GLY A 125 10.22 -1.30 23.12
CA GLY A 125 10.34 0.09 23.58
C GLY A 125 9.74 1.13 22.63
N VAL A 126 9.14 0.70 21.52
CA VAL A 126 8.55 1.57 20.51
C VAL A 126 7.38 2.35 21.09
N ASP A 127 7.30 3.66 20.82
CA ASP A 127 6.12 4.46 21.16
C ASP A 127 4.91 3.97 20.34
N PRO A 128 3.86 3.41 20.99
CA PRO A 128 2.70 2.90 20.28
C PRO A 128 1.99 3.98 19.45
N TRP A 129 2.10 5.26 19.83
CA TRP A 129 1.52 6.36 19.06
C TRP A 129 2.12 6.45 17.65
N VAL A 130 3.44 6.39 17.56
CA VAL A 130 4.17 6.51 16.29
C VAL A 130 3.94 5.25 15.44
N ALA A 131 3.92 4.08 16.06
CA ALA A 131 3.60 2.83 15.35
C ALA A 131 2.14 2.79 14.86
N ASP A 132 1.17 3.23 15.66
CA ASP A 132 -0.24 3.32 15.24
C ASP A 132 -0.45 4.31 14.10
N ALA A 133 0.32 5.40 14.07
CA ALA A 133 0.34 6.33 12.95
C ALA A 133 0.82 5.69 11.64
N HIS A 134 1.90 4.91 11.68
CA HIS A 134 2.36 4.15 10.52
C HIS A 134 1.34 3.08 10.11
N LEU A 135 0.67 2.44 11.07
CA LEU A 135 -0.38 1.45 10.80
C LEU A 135 -1.59 2.08 10.10
N ALA A 136 -2.06 3.24 10.59
CA ALA A 136 -3.14 3.99 9.97
C ALA A 136 -2.78 4.39 8.52
N TYR A 137 -1.55 4.85 8.28
CA TYR A 137 -1.09 5.13 6.92
C TYR A 137 -1.10 3.91 6.01
N LEU A 138 -0.60 2.77 6.50
CA LEU A 138 -0.58 1.53 5.75
C LEU A 138 -1.98 1.08 5.35
N ARG A 139 -2.98 1.25 6.22
CA ARG A 139 -4.37 0.92 5.92
C ARG A 139 -5.01 1.88 4.94
N PHE A 140 -4.77 3.17 5.11
CA PHE A 140 -5.44 4.19 4.30
C PHE A 140 -4.88 4.24 2.88
N HIS A 141 -3.57 4.07 2.72
CA HIS A 141 -2.90 4.25 1.42
C HIS A 141 -2.54 2.95 0.71
N THR A 142 -2.76 1.79 1.34
CA THR A 142 -2.31 0.51 0.79
C THR A 142 -3.36 -0.57 0.98
N ASN A 143 -3.49 -1.45 -0.01
CA ASN A 143 -4.27 -2.68 0.12
C ASN A 143 -3.38 -3.86 0.56
N ALA A 144 -2.25 -3.59 1.22
CA ALA A 144 -1.31 -4.63 1.60
C ALA A 144 -1.96 -5.63 2.57
N ARG A 145 -1.90 -6.91 2.23
CA ARG A 145 -2.39 -8.03 3.06
C ARG A 145 -1.24 -8.87 3.61
N THR A 146 -0.05 -8.73 3.04
CA THR A 146 1.15 -9.47 3.42
C THR A 146 2.24 -8.52 3.91
N GLN A 147 3.21 -9.06 4.66
CA GLN A 147 4.39 -8.31 5.08
C GLN A 147 5.18 -7.76 3.89
N ALA A 148 5.32 -8.54 2.82
CA ALA A 148 6.05 -8.12 1.62
C ALA A 148 5.40 -6.92 0.94
N GLU A 149 4.08 -6.96 0.75
CA GLU A 149 3.31 -5.84 0.19
C GLU A 149 3.40 -4.60 1.07
N ALA A 150 3.29 -4.76 2.39
CA ALA A 150 3.35 -3.66 3.34
C ALA A 150 4.72 -2.97 3.30
N VAL A 151 5.81 -3.75 3.33
CA VAL A 151 7.18 -3.25 3.22
C VAL A 151 7.42 -2.54 1.89
N LEU A 152 6.93 -3.08 0.78
CA LEU A 152 6.99 -2.41 -0.52
C LEU A 152 6.27 -1.07 -0.53
N ALA A 153 5.10 -1.01 0.10
CA ALA A 153 4.31 0.22 0.18
C ALA A 153 5.02 1.28 1.03
N VAL A 154 5.61 0.90 2.18
CA VAL A 154 6.45 1.79 2.99
C VAL A 154 7.64 2.30 2.18
N GLU A 155 8.41 1.41 1.55
CA GLU A 155 9.60 1.82 0.80
C GLU A 155 9.27 2.77 -0.36
N ARG A 156 8.13 2.55 -1.02
CA ARG A 156 7.62 3.48 -2.04
C ARG A 156 7.28 4.83 -1.42
N ALA A 157 6.54 4.85 -0.31
CA ALA A 157 6.18 6.07 0.39
C ALA A 157 7.41 6.89 0.83
N LEU A 158 8.42 6.21 1.39
CA LEU A 158 9.68 6.83 1.80
C LEU A 158 10.44 7.43 0.62
N ARG A 159 10.44 6.74 -0.53
CA ARG A 159 11.07 7.23 -1.77
C ARG A 159 10.37 8.46 -2.32
N ASP A 160 9.03 8.46 -2.34
CA ASP A 160 8.24 9.51 -2.98
C ASP A 160 8.15 10.78 -2.13
N ARG A 161 8.11 10.65 -0.79
CA ARG A 161 7.90 11.78 0.13
C ARG A 161 9.16 12.27 0.83
N GLY A 162 10.25 11.50 0.81
CA GLY A 162 11.52 11.85 1.45
C GLY A 162 11.42 12.08 2.97
N ARG A 163 10.33 11.65 3.61
CA ARG A 163 10.07 11.80 5.06
C ARG A 163 9.51 10.50 5.61
N SER A 164 10.01 10.13 6.79
CA SER A 164 9.42 9.07 7.62
C SER A 164 8.19 9.56 8.40
N THR A 165 8.09 10.86 8.68
CA THR A 165 7.00 11.43 9.46
C THR A 165 5.78 11.70 8.59
N LEU A 166 4.71 10.97 8.89
CA LEU A 166 3.41 11.15 8.29
C LEU A 166 2.74 12.37 8.92
N PRO A 167 1.99 13.18 8.16
CA PRO A 167 1.15 14.22 8.74
C PRO A 167 0.06 13.53 9.56
N ILE A 168 0.25 13.48 10.87
CA ILE A 168 -0.63 12.83 11.83
C ILE A 168 -1.00 13.79 12.93
N HIS A 169 -2.23 13.66 13.41
CA HIS A 169 -2.69 14.36 14.58
C HIS A 169 -3.63 13.48 15.41
N PRO A 170 -3.89 13.82 16.68
CA PRO A 170 -4.90 13.11 17.45
C PRO A 170 -6.28 13.33 16.85
N CYS A 171 -7.00 12.23 16.61
CA CYS A 171 -8.39 12.29 16.17
C CYS A 171 -9.18 13.12 17.19
N PRO A 172 -9.88 14.18 16.76
CA PRO A 172 -10.60 15.03 17.69
C PRO A 172 -11.68 14.25 18.45
N VAL A 173 -12.23 13.16 17.87
CA VAL A 173 -13.30 12.35 18.45
C VAL A 173 -12.81 11.40 19.54
N CYS A 174 -11.81 10.56 19.25
CA CYS A 174 -11.39 9.46 20.13
C CYS A 174 -9.93 9.52 20.57
N GLY A 175 -9.16 10.48 20.06
CA GLY A 175 -7.73 10.61 20.32
C GLY A 175 -6.82 9.66 19.54
N TYR A 176 -7.35 8.67 18.81
CA TYR A 176 -6.55 7.76 17.98
C TYR A 176 -5.82 8.50 16.84
N PRO A 177 -4.65 8.03 16.35
CA PRO A 177 -3.98 8.70 15.23
C PRO A 177 -4.88 8.85 14.00
N ALA A 178 -5.01 10.08 13.52
CA ALA A 178 -5.69 10.44 12.29
C ALA A 178 -4.67 10.97 11.27
N LEU A 179 -4.90 10.68 9.99
CA LEU A 179 -4.08 11.20 8.90
C LEU A 179 -4.55 12.60 8.52
N GLY A 180 -3.62 13.54 8.42
CA GLY A 180 -3.91 14.93 8.08
C GLY A 180 -2.87 15.89 8.66
N ASP A 181 -2.65 16.99 7.95
CA ASP A 181 -1.94 18.18 8.43
C ASP A 181 -2.61 19.39 7.77
N GLY A 182 -2.29 20.60 8.25
CA GLY A 182 -2.75 21.87 7.72
C GLY A 182 -4.28 21.95 7.76
N PRO A 183 -4.96 22.08 6.60
CA PRO A 183 -6.41 22.20 6.56
C PRO A 183 -7.14 21.00 7.17
N TYR A 184 -6.52 19.82 7.18
CA TYR A 184 -7.10 18.57 7.68
C TYR A 184 -6.71 18.23 9.11
N ALA A 185 -6.21 19.19 9.90
CA ALA A 185 -5.86 18.96 11.31
C ALA A 185 -7.08 18.62 12.20
N ARG A 186 -8.29 18.62 11.64
CA ARG A 186 -9.55 18.22 12.29
C ARG A 186 -10.14 16.93 11.71
N ALA A 187 -9.41 16.24 10.84
CA ALA A 187 -9.84 14.97 10.27
C ALA A 187 -10.01 13.91 11.38
N VAL A 188 -11.02 13.06 11.25
CA VAL A 188 -11.21 11.93 12.16
C VAL A 188 -10.35 10.75 11.71
N CYS A 189 -10.02 9.84 12.64
CA CYS A 189 -9.30 8.63 12.26
C CYS A 189 -10.21 7.66 11.48
N GLU A 190 -9.59 6.69 10.80
CA GLU A 190 -10.29 5.62 10.06
C GLU A 190 -11.36 4.89 10.90
N VAL A 191 -11.16 4.78 12.22
CA VAL A 191 -12.13 4.10 13.10
C VAL A 191 -13.38 4.94 13.29
N CYS A 192 -13.22 6.23 13.55
CA CYS A 192 -14.35 7.14 13.73
C CYS A 192 -15.07 7.42 12.42
N GLU A 193 -14.33 7.47 11.30
CA GLU A 193 -14.92 7.56 9.96
C GLU A 193 -15.90 6.40 9.71
N LEU A 194 -15.59 5.19 10.18
CA LEU A 194 -16.51 4.06 10.09
C LEU A 194 -17.76 4.18 10.99
N LEU A 195 -17.88 5.22 11.80
CA LEU A 195 -19.03 5.43 12.70
C LEU A 195 -19.88 6.63 12.28
N THR A 196 -19.69 7.15 11.07
CA THR A 196 -20.48 8.26 10.55
C THR A 196 -21.90 7.83 10.24
N VAL A 197 -22.86 8.58 10.78
CA VAL A 197 -24.29 8.35 10.64
C VAL A 197 -24.93 9.57 9.98
N CYS A 198 -25.85 9.36 9.03
CA CYS A 198 -26.61 10.43 8.39
C CYS A 198 -27.77 10.92 9.28
N GLU A 199 -28.48 11.97 8.86
CA GLU A 199 -29.63 12.52 9.61
C GLU A 199 -30.77 11.50 9.86
N HIS A 200 -30.85 10.45 9.05
CA HIS A 200 -31.83 9.37 9.18
C HIS A 200 -31.39 8.27 10.16
N GLY A 201 -30.26 8.43 10.85
CA GLY A 201 -29.75 7.43 11.80
C GLY A 201 -29.12 6.20 11.15
N ARG A 202 -28.78 6.25 9.84
CA ARG A 202 -28.13 5.16 9.12
C ARG A 202 -26.64 5.42 8.95
N GLU A 203 -25.82 4.37 9.11
CA GLU A 203 -24.39 4.46 8.84
C GLU A 203 -24.14 4.77 7.36
N VAL A 204 -23.22 5.70 7.09
CA VAL A 204 -22.83 6.10 5.74
C VAL A 204 -21.33 6.04 5.53
N ARG A 205 -20.91 5.87 4.28
CA ARG A 205 -19.53 5.90 3.79
C ARG A 205 -19.42 6.84 2.61
N GLY A 206 -18.37 7.63 2.57
CA GLY A 206 -18.05 8.44 1.40
C GLY A 206 -17.23 7.65 0.38
N ALA A 207 -17.55 7.81 -0.90
CA ALA A 207 -16.71 7.36 -2.01
C ALA A 207 -16.39 8.55 -2.93
N PRO A 208 -15.12 8.72 -3.37
CA PRO A 208 -14.77 9.80 -4.29
C PRO A 208 -15.43 9.56 -5.65
N THR A 209 -15.99 10.61 -6.26
CA THR A 209 -16.62 10.53 -7.58
C THR A 209 -15.71 11.00 -8.71
N SER A 210 -14.68 11.77 -8.39
CA SER A 210 -13.71 12.26 -9.38
C SER A 210 -12.32 12.47 -8.76
N ARG A 211 -11.29 12.58 -9.61
CA ARG A 211 -9.93 12.95 -9.19
C ARG A 211 -9.80 14.40 -8.74
N PHE A 212 -10.74 15.27 -9.11
CA PHE A 212 -10.71 16.71 -8.83
C PHE A 212 -11.57 17.11 -7.62
N GLY A 213 -12.01 16.11 -6.84
CA GLY A 213 -12.89 16.31 -5.67
C GLY A 213 -14.32 15.84 -5.93
N GLY A 214 -15.16 16.07 -4.92
CA GLY A 214 -16.51 15.53 -4.87
C GLY A 214 -16.56 14.10 -4.30
N PHE A 215 -17.70 13.76 -3.73
CA PHE A 215 -17.95 12.45 -3.15
C PHE A 215 -19.42 12.08 -3.30
N VAL A 216 -19.72 10.81 -3.11
CA VAL A 216 -21.08 10.29 -2.91
C VAL A 216 -21.11 9.58 -1.56
N ALA A 217 -22.12 9.90 -0.74
CA ALA A 217 -22.39 9.15 0.49
C ALA A 217 -23.30 7.96 0.18
N ARG A 218 -22.91 6.78 0.62
CA ARG A 218 -23.70 5.54 0.49
C ARG A 218 -23.94 4.94 1.85
N HIS A 219 -25.13 4.37 2.06
CA HIS A 219 -25.41 3.64 3.29
C HIS A 219 -24.57 2.36 3.37
N ALA A 220 -24.04 2.06 4.55
CA ALA A 220 -23.09 0.96 4.74
C ALA A 220 -23.71 -0.43 4.60
N ASP A 221 -25.04 -0.54 4.73
CA ASP A 221 -25.81 -1.78 4.75
C ASP A 221 -26.28 -2.24 3.37
N ASP A 222 -26.70 -1.32 2.50
CA ASP A 222 -27.29 -1.63 1.18
C ASP A 222 -26.63 -0.91 0.00
N GLU A 223 -25.58 -0.14 0.25
CA GLU A 223 -24.86 0.70 -0.73
C GLU A 223 -25.74 1.75 -1.46
N SER A 224 -26.98 1.95 -1.04
CA SER A 224 -27.86 2.97 -1.61
C SER A 224 -27.33 4.37 -1.31
N GLU A 225 -27.54 5.30 -2.24
CA GLU A 225 -27.09 6.67 -2.07
C GLU A 225 -27.88 7.38 -0.95
N CYS A 226 -27.15 8.08 -0.08
CA CYS A 226 -27.71 9.03 0.86
C CYS A 226 -27.68 10.42 0.24
N GLU A 227 -28.74 10.79 -0.49
CA GLU A 227 -28.81 12.08 -1.20
C GLU A 227 -28.60 13.27 -0.26
N ALA A 228 -29.17 13.22 0.95
CA ALA A 228 -29.04 14.27 1.96
C ALA A 228 -27.58 14.50 2.39
N THR A 229 -26.85 13.44 2.75
CA THR A 229 -25.43 13.55 3.11
C THR A 229 -24.55 13.87 1.89
N THR A 230 -24.87 13.34 0.71
CA THR A 230 -24.13 13.66 -0.52
C THR A 230 -24.22 15.15 -0.85
N ALA A 231 -25.40 15.75 -0.69
CA ALA A 231 -25.62 17.17 -0.97
C ALA A 231 -25.03 18.10 0.11
N SER A 232 -25.14 17.72 1.39
CA SER A 232 -24.76 18.60 2.51
C SER A 232 -23.38 18.35 3.09
N GLY A 233 -22.83 17.14 2.93
CA GLY A 233 -21.68 16.64 3.69
C GLY A 233 -21.96 16.36 5.16
N ALA A 234 -23.14 16.68 5.69
CA ALA A 234 -23.40 16.60 7.11
C ALA A 234 -23.58 15.14 7.58
N VAL A 235 -22.84 14.77 8.61
CA VAL A 235 -22.90 13.49 9.32
C VAL A 235 -22.70 13.71 10.82
N VAL A 236 -22.96 12.67 11.62
CA VAL A 236 -22.62 12.66 13.04
C VAL A 236 -21.79 11.43 13.41
N ILE A 237 -20.94 11.57 14.42
CA ILE A 237 -20.24 10.44 15.07
C ILE A 237 -20.56 10.53 16.57
N GLY A 238 -21.44 9.65 17.05
CA GLY A 238 -22.05 9.79 18.37
C GLY A 238 -22.81 11.12 18.47
N GLU A 239 -22.43 11.98 19.41
CA GLU A 239 -23.06 13.30 19.60
C GLU A 239 -22.36 14.44 18.82
N ARG A 240 -21.31 14.13 18.06
CA ARG A 240 -20.48 15.15 17.41
C ARG A 240 -20.88 15.36 15.96
N ALA A 241 -21.13 16.62 15.61
CA ALA A 241 -21.32 17.03 14.22
C ALA A 241 -20.00 16.96 13.46
N VAL A 242 -20.02 16.28 12.31
CA VAL A 242 -18.88 16.12 11.41
C VAL A 242 -19.30 16.42 9.97
N MET A 243 -18.32 16.70 9.12
CA MET A 243 -18.49 17.04 7.71
C MET A 243 -17.69 16.10 6.82
N MET A 244 -18.35 15.48 5.85
CA MET A 244 -17.74 14.73 4.75
C MET A 244 -17.43 15.67 3.58
N THR A 245 -16.18 15.66 3.12
CA THR A 245 -15.73 16.45 1.96
C THR A 245 -14.90 15.57 1.02
N GLY A 246 -15.14 15.68 -0.29
CA GLY A 246 -14.31 15.04 -1.31
C GLY A 246 -13.14 15.93 -1.71
N VAL A 247 -11.90 15.46 -1.53
CA VAL A 247 -10.66 16.19 -1.83
C VAL A 247 -9.66 15.27 -2.52
N ASP A 248 -9.11 15.71 -3.67
CA ASP A 248 -8.00 15.04 -4.37
C ASP A 248 -8.21 13.53 -4.59
N GLY A 249 -9.44 13.15 -4.93
CA GLY A 249 -9.81 11.75 -5.14
C GLY A 249 -9.93 10.92 -3.87
N SER A 250 -10.05 11.55 -2.71
CA SER A 250 -10.33 10.92 -1.41
C SER A 250 -11.54 11.58 -0.74
N VAL A 251 -12.09 10.95 0.29
CA VAL A 251 -13.08 11.57 1.20
C VAL A 251 -12.41 11.83 2.53
N VAL A 252 -12.66 13.00 3.10
CA VAL A 252 -12.18 13.40 4.43
C VAL A 252 -13.40 13.68 5.30
N VAL A 253 -13.38 13.16 6.53
CA VAL A 253 -14.40 13.44 7.55
C VAL A 253 -13.76 14.30 8.63
N GLU A 254 -14.33 15.49 8.89
CA GLU A 254 -13.77 16.46 9.84
C GLU A 254 -14.80 16.88 10.88
N VAL A 255 -14.35 17.21 12.10
CA VAL A 255 -15.23 17.81 13.13
C VAL A 255 -15.57 19.25 12.77
N VAL A 256 -16.86 19.59 12.79
CA VAL A 256 -17.35 20.96 12.61
C VAL A 256 -16.97 21.79 13.84
N ALA A 257 -16.38 22.97 13.63
CA ALA A 257 -16.02 23.88 14.73
C ALA A 257 -17.24 24.59 15.33
#